data_AF-A0A7X9CFJ2-F1
#
_entry.id   AF-A0A7X9CFJ2-F1
#
_cell.length_a   1.000
_cell.length_b   1.000
_cell.length_c   1.000
_cell.angle_alpha   90.00
_cell.angle_beta   90.00
_cell.angle_gamma   90.00
#
_symmetry.space_group_name_H-M   'P 1'
#
loop_
_entity.id
_entity.type
_entity.pdbx_description
1 polymer ?
#
loop_
_entity_poly.entity_id
_entity_poly.type
_entity_poly.pdbx_seq_one_letter_code
_entity_poly.pdbx_strand_id
1 'polypeptide(L)' 'TLNEVVAQAEKEAIINAINKAGGNKTKAAELLDIHRTALYKKIEKYNMEL' A
#
# COMPACT_ATOMS: atom_id res chain seq x y z
N THR A 1 18.31 -5.48 7.09
CA THR A 1 18.96 -4.64 6.06
C THR A 1 18.11 -3.39 5.81
N LEU A 2 18.67 -2.31 5.25
CA LEU A 2 17.91 -1.10 4.95
C LEU A 2 16.67 -1.38 4.08
N ASN A 3 16.82 -2.33 3.14
CA ASN A 3 15.73 -2.76 2.25
C ASN A 3 14.52 -3.33 2.98
N GLU A 4 14.73 -4.07 4.08
CA GLU A 4 13.63 -4.65 4.86
C GLU A 4 12.88 -3.57 5.65
N VAL A 5 13.59 -2.58 6.19
CA VAL A 5 12.97 -1.45 6.91
C VAL A 5 12.11 -0.62 5.96
N VAL A 6 12.61 -0.33 4.76
CA VAL A 6 11.85 0.38 3.73
C VAL A 6 10.62 -0.41 3.30
N ALA A 7 10.76 -1.73 3.10
CA ALA A 7 9.65 -2.58 2.73
C ALA A 7 8.56 -2.61 3.82
N GLN A 8 8.95 -2.68 5.10
CA GLN A 8 7.99 -2.68 6.21
C GLN A 8 7.24 -1.34 6.31
N ALA A 9 7.96 -0.22 6.22
CA ALA A 9 7.34 1.11 6.22
C ALA A 9 6.36 1.29 5.04
N GLU A 10 6.72 0.77 3.86
CA GLU A 10 5.85 0.81 2.68
C GLU A 10 4.58 -0.05 2.87
N LYS A 11 4.69 -1.25 3.45
CA LYS A 11 3.52 -2.08 3.78
C LYS A 11 2.59 -1.38 4.77
N GLU A 12 3.13 -0.79 5.81
CA GLU A 12 2.36 -0.05 6.83
C GLU A 12 1.64 1.16 6.24
N ALA A 13 2.29 1.91 5.35
CA ALA A 13 1.67 3.01 4.64
C ALA A 13 0.47 2.54 3.80
N ILE A 14 0.62 1.41 3.09
CA ILE A 14 -0.46 0.82 2.28
C ILE A 14 -1.64 0.37 3.14
N ILE A 15 -1.39 -0.36 4.23
CA ILE A 15 -2.43 -0.83 5.14
C ILE A 15 -3.18 0.37 5.76
N ASN A 16 -2.46 1.38 6.22
CA ASN A 16 -3.05 2.57 6.80
C ASN A 16 -3.91 3.34 5.81
N ALA A 17 -3.44 3.51 4.57
CA ALA A 17 -4.21 4.17 3.52
C ALA A 17 -5.50 3.41 3.19
N ILE A 18 -5.45 2.07 3.12
CA ILE A 18 -6.63 1.24 2.87
C ILE A 18 -7.63 1.32 4.02
N ASN A 19 -7.15 1.29 5.26
CA ASN A 19 -8.01 1.46 6.44
C ASN A 19 -8.67 2.84 6.47
N LYS A 20 -7.91 3.91 6.21
CA LYS A 20 -8.44 5.28 6.10
C LYS A 20 -9.44 5.44 4.96
N ALA A 21 -9.25 4.69 3.88
CA ALA A 21 -10.15 4.66 2.74
C ALA A 21 -11.37 3.73 2.94
N GLY A 22 -11.49 3.05 4.08
CA GLY A 22 -12.56 2.09 4.35
C GLY A 22 -12.56 0.90 3.39
N GLY A 23 -11.38 0.40 3.03
CA GLY A 23 -11.21 -0.70 2.07
C GLY A 23 -11.25 -0.29 0.59
N ASN A 24 -11.53 0.98 0.28
CA ASN A 24 -11.53 1.45 -1.09
C ASN A 24 -10.10 1.64 -1.62
N LYS A 25 -9.62 0.66 -2.42
CA LYS A 25 -8.26 0.65 -2.97
C LYS A 25 -7.98 1.82 -3.93
N THR A 26 -9.00 2.38 -4.60
CA THR A 26 -8.82 3.58 -5.44
C THR A 26 -8.53 4.80 -4.58
N LYS A 27 -9.35 5.03 -3.54
CA LYS A 27 -9.13 6.11 -2.58
C LYS A 27 -7.82 5.93 -1.79
N ALA A 28 -7.44 4.70 -1.46
CA ALA A 28 -6.17 4.43 -0.81
C ALA A 28 -4.98 4.82 -1.70
N ALA A 29 -5.07 4.59 -3.02
CA ALA A 29 -4.05 5.00 -3.97
C ALA A 29 -3.96 6.53 -4.07
N GLU A 30 -5.11 7.22 -4.09
CA GLU A 30 -5.17 8.69 -4.03
C GLU A 30 -4.55 9.25 -2.73
N LEU A 31 -4.83 8.62 -1.58
CA LEU A 31 -4.23 9.02 -0.29
C LEU A 31 -2.72 8.82 -0.23
N LEU A 32 -2.19 7.88 -1.01
CA LEU A 32 -0.75 7.60 -1.12
C LEU A 32 -0.07 8.38 -2.26
N ASP A 33 -0.82 9.19 -3.00
CA ASP A 33 -0.37 9.92 -4.19
C ASP A 33 0.29 8.99 -5.24
N ILE A 34 -0.32 7.83 -5.47
CA ILE A 34 0.13 6.86 -6.48
C ILE A 34 -1.01 6.43 -7.39
N HIS A 35 -0.65 5.97 -8.58
CA HIS A 35 -1.62 5.31 -9.45
C HIS A 35 -2.15 4.03 -8.82
N ARG A 36 -3.46 3.77 -9.01
CA ARG A 36 -4.12 2.54 -8.57
C ARG A 36 -3.38 1.27 -9.00
N THR A 37 -2.86 1.23 -10.22
CA THR A 37 -2.08 0.08 -10.74
C THR A 37 -0.76 -0.13 -9.99
N ALA A 38 -0.12 0.94 -9.51
CA ALA A 38 1.08 0.86 -8.69
C ALA A 38 0.76 0.31 -7.29
N LEU A 39 -0.39 0.70 -6.72
CA LEU A 39 -0.88 0.12 -5.47
C LEU A 39 -1.07 -1.40 -5.59
N TYR A 40 -1.76 -1.88 -6.62
CA TYR A 40 -1.94 -3.34 -6.84
C TYR A 40 -0.61 -4.08 -6.98
N LYS A 41 0.33 -3.54 -7.76
CA LYS A 41 1.67 -4.14 -7.90
C LYS A 41 2.41 -4.22 -6.57
N LYS A 42 2.27 -3.22 -5.69
CA LYS A 42 2.87 -3.24 -4.35
C LYS A 42 2.18 -4.28 -3.45
N ILE A 43 0.86 -4.37 -3.50
CA ILE A 43 0.08 -5.38 -2.77
C ILE A 43 0.52 -6.79 -3.16
N GLU A 44 0.61 -7.08 -4.46
CA GLU A 44 1.10 -8.36 -4.99
C GLU A 44 2.56 -8.62 -4.61
N LYS A 45 3.45 -7.63 -4.78
CA LYS A 45 4.88 -7.74 -4.44
C LYS A 45 5.11 -8.12 -2.98
N TYR A 46 4.23 -7.66 -2.10
CA TYR A 46 4.34 -7.88 -0.66
C TYR A 46 3.45 -9.02 -0.15
N ASN A 47 2.75 -9.73 -1.05
CA ASN A 47 1.77 -10.77 -0.74
C ASN A 47 0.79 -10.33 0.37
N MET A 48 0.32 -9.08 0.29
CA MET A 48 -0.65 -8.56 1.25
C MET A 48 -2.06 -9.00 0.86
N GLU A 49 -2.74 -9.75 1.72
CA GLU A 49 -4.17 -10.05 1.56
C GLU A 49 -4.99 -8.89 2.15
N LEU A 50 -5.61 -8.09 1.27
CA LEU A 50 -6.27 -6.81 1.58
C LEU A 50 -7.63 -6.70 0.91
#